data_AF-A0A926GX76-F1
#
_entry.id   AF-A0A926GX76-F1
#
_cell.length_a   1.000
_cell.length_b   1.000
_cell.length_c   1.000
_cell.angle_alpha   90.00
_cell.angle_beta   90.00
_cell.angle_gamma   90.00
#
_symmetry.space_group_name_H-M   'P 1'
#
loop_
_entity.id
_entity.type
_entity.pdbx_description
1 polymer ?
#
loop_
_entity_poly.entity_id
_entity_poly.type
_entity_poly.pdbx_seq_one_letter_code
_entity_poly.pdbx_strand_id
1 'polypeptide(L)'
;RENELATEWWKAGGIPTIMWHWGAPGKGEGYEQSKMEIDIERCFQKETAEHTAMWADLKRIADHLTVLRDAKVPVLWRPMHECDGNWFWYGKGGGEPFVRLWRTMFDYFVRERKLNNLIWVLCHTGNPKPEWNPGKAYYDLAGGDTYGKGIQESLFNKVRAIHGTTVPTIYHECGTVPDPVECFAKKVTWSWWMLWHTGHLSDHDPEALRRAYNHDLVLTRDELPRIMDYLKKS
;
A
#
# COMPACT_ATOMS: atom_id res chain seq x y z
N ARG A 1 4.79 5.62 18.54
CA ARG A 1 4.50 6.80 17.71
C ARG A 1 3.58 6.46 16.53
N GLU A 2 4.00 5.66 15.57
CA GLU A 2 3.27 5.42 14.30
C GLU A 2 1.90 4.79 14.55
N ASN A 3 1.84 3.77 15.44
CA ASN A 3 0.58 3.16 15.84
C ASN A 3 -0.36 4.14 16.57
N GLU A 4 0.18 5.08 17.34
CA GLU A 4 -0.61 6.09 18.05
C GLU A 4 -1.24 7.04 17.02
N LEU A 5 -0.44 7.52 16.06
CA LEU A 5 -0.92 8.39 14.97
C LEU A 5 -2.01 7.69 14.12
N ALA A 6 -1.81 6.42 13.76
CA ALA A 6 -2.82 5.65 13.03
C ALA A 6 -4.12 5.50 13.85
N THR A 7 -3.99 5.27 15.16
CA THR A 7 -5.14 5.15 16.08
C THR A 7 -5.88 6.48 16.22
N GLU A 8 -5.16 7.59 16.38
CA GLU A 8 -5.74 8.94 16.47
C GLU A 8 -6.45 9.32 15.17
N TRP A 9 -5.83 9.03 14.03
CA TRP A 9 -6.42 9.28 12.71
C TRP A 9 -7.71 8.49 12.51
N TRP A 10 -7.72 7.21 12.86
CA TRP A 10 -8.92 6.38 12.83
C TRP A 10 -10.03 6.91 13.74
N LYS A 11 -9.69 7.27 14.99
CA LYS A 11 -10.66 7.83 15.94
C LYS A 11 -11.24 9.17 15.50
N ALA A 12 -10.51 9.92 14.68
CA ALA A 12 -10.96 11.15 14.05
C ALA A 12 -11.80 10.92 12.77
N GLY A 13 -12.09 9.67 12.40
CA GLY A 13 -12.88 9.30 11.23
C GLY A 13 -12.08 9.14 9.93
N GLY A 14 -10.74 9.22 10.00
CA GLY A 14 -9.87 9.00 8.84
C GLY A 14 -9.59 7.51 8.60
N ILE A 15 -9.09 7.18 7.40
CA ILE A 15 -8.70 5.81 7.04
C ILE A 15 -7.16 5.71 7.08
N PRO A 16 -6.57 4.84 7.94
CA PRO A 16 -5.12 4.68 8.00
C PRO A 16 -4.60 3.83 6.83
N THR A 17 -3.58 4.32 6.13
CA THR A 17 -2.76 3.55 5.20
C THR A 17 -1.34 3.46 5.73
N ILE A 18 -0.77 2.26 5.76
CA ILE A 18 0.59 2.02 6.26
C ILE A 18 1.36 1.26 5.19
N MET A 19 2.49 1.87 4.80
CA MET A 19 3.50 1.25 3.95
C MET A 19 4.72 0.87 4.76
N TRP A 20 5.58 0.03 4.18
CA TRP A 20 6.82 -0.36 4.83
C TRP A 20 7.96 -0.43 3.82
N HIS A 21 8.90 0.50 3.94
CA HIS A 21 10.23 0.38 3.35
C HIS A 21 11.01 -0.73 4.08
N TRP A 22 10.67 -1.97 3.74
CA TRP A 22 11.29 -3.16 4.29
C TRP A 22 12.73 -3.23 3.81
N GLY A 23 13.67 -2.92 4.70
CA GLY A 23 15.08 -3.08 4.39
C GLY A 23 15.46 -4.55 4.19
N ALA A 24 16.48 -4.80 3.37
CA ALA A 24 16.89 -6.17 3.10
C ALA A 24 17.21 -6.92 4.42
N PRO A 25 16.80 -8.19 4.58
CA PRO A 25 17.02 -8.97 5.78
C PRO A 25 18.43 -8.82 6.38
N GLY A 26 18.49 -8.35 7.63
CA GLY A 26 19.74 -8.13 8.37
C GLY A 26 20.46 -6.80 8.08
N LYS A 27 19.85 -5.88 7.32
CA LYS A 27 20.43 -4.57 6.98
C LYS A 27 19.81 -3.38 7.72
N GLY A 28 18.77 -3.62 8.53
CA GLY A 28 17.97 -2.58 9.18
C GLY A 28 16.81 -2.13 8.31
N GLU A 29 15.92 -1.29 8.84
CA GLU A 29 14.76 -0.76 8.13
C GLU A 29 15.06 0.60 7.46
N GLY A 30 14.28 0.97 6.44
CA GLY A 30 14.38 2.28 5.80
C GLY A 30 14.50 2.21 4.27
N TYR A 31 14.29 3.37 3.62
CA TYR A 31 14.33 3.49 2.16
C TYR A 31 15.67 3.04 1.58
N GLU A 32 16.79 3.50 2.13
CA GLU A 32 18.12 3.12 1.64
C GLU A 32 18.40 1.63 1.80
N GLN A 33 18.06 1.06 2.97
CA GLN A 33 18.20 -0.36 3.26
C GLN A 33 17.30 -1.22 2.36
N SER A 34 16.13 -0.70 1.96
CA SER A 34 15.21 -1.42 1.07
C SER A 34 15.75 -1.54 -0.36
N LYS A 35 16.65 -0.64 -0.78
CA LYS A 35 17.30 -0.70 -2.10
C LYS A 35 18.48 -1.65 -2.18
N MET A 36 18.88 -2.28 -1.07
CA MET A 36 20.00 -3.22 -1.06
C MET A 36 19.68 -4.47 -1.90
N GLU A 37 20.69 -5.28 -2.18
CA GLU A 37 20.55 -6.52 -2.91
C GLU A 37 20.86 -7.69 -1.99
N ILE A 38 20.03 -8.73 -2.07
CA ILE A 38 20.24 -10.02 -1.42
C ILE A 38 19.77 -11.13 -2.35
N ASP A 39 20.26 -12.33 -2.12
CA ASP A 39 19.67 -13.53 -2.70
C ASP A 39 18.36 -13.86 -1.95
N ILE A 40 17.22 -13.57 -2.58
CA ILE A 40 15.89 -13.79 -2.01
C ILE A 40 15.68 -15.27 -1.67
N GLU A 41 16.29 -16.21 -2.40
CA GLU A 41 16.10 -17.64 -2.12
C GLU A 41 16.63 -18.04 -0.75
N ARG A 42 17.67 -17.35 -0.26
CA ARG A 42 18.19 -17.55 1.09
C ARG A 42 17.15 -17.24 2.15
N CYS A 43 16.19 -16.33 1.91
CA CYS A 43 15.11 -16.04 2.85
C CYS A 43 14.20 -17.26 3.13
N PHE A 44 14.21 -18.27 2.25
CA PHE A 44 13.40 -19.47 2.38
C PHE A 44 14.19 -20.72 2.78
N GLN A 45 15.46 -20.55 3.15
CA GLN A 45 16.33 -21.61 3.61
C GLN A 45 16.56 -21.46 5.12
N LYS A 46 15.99 -22.35 5.94
CA LYS A 46 15.89 -22.18 7.40
C LYS A 46 17.20 -21.87 8.13
N GLU A 47 18.31 -22.41 7.64
CA GLU A 47 19.64 -22.30 8.25
C GLU A 47 20.38 -20.99 7.89
N THR A 48 19.79 -20.13 7.06
CA THR A 48 20.47 -18.89 6.63
C THR A 48 20.20 -17.73 7.58
N ALA A 49 21.12 -16.77 7.58
CA ALA A 49 20.96 -15.50 8.30
C ALA A 49 19.79 -14.68 7.72
N GLU A 50 19.57 -14.73 6.41
CA GLU A 50 18.50 -14.04 5.70
C GLU A 50 17.13 -14.56 6.11
N HIS A 51 16.95 -15.88 6.21
CA HIS A 51 15.70 -16.47 6.71
C HIS A 51 15.45 -16.02 8.16
N THR A 52 16.46 -16.13 9.02
CA THR A 52 16.35 -15.72 10.43
C THR A 52 15.98 -14.25 10.57
N ALA A 53 16.62 -13.37 9.80
CA ALA A 53 16.36 -11.94 9.83
C ALA A 53 14.98 -11.58 9.23
N MET A 54 14.60 -12.17 8.10
CA MET A 54 13.28 -11.97 7.49
C MET A 54 12.17 -12.35 8.47
N TRP A 55 12.27 -13.49 9.14
CA TRP A 55 11.27 -13.93 10.11
C TRP A 55 11.25 -13.07 11.38
N ALA A 56 12.39 -12.54 11.81
CA ALA A 56 12.44 -11.58 12.90
C ALA A 56 11.69 -10.28 12.55
N ASP A 57 11.90 -9.76 11.32
CA ASP A 57 11.17 -8.60 10.82
C ASP A 57 9.66 -8.87 10.73
N LEU A 58 9.26 -9.99 10.14
CA LEU A 58 7.85 -10.38 10.03
C LEU A 58 7.18 -10.48 11.40
N LYS A 59 7.84 -11.10 12.38
CA LYS A 59 7.34 -11.19 13.76
C LYS A 59 7.11 -9.81 14.37
N ARG A 60 8.12 -8.94 14.30
CA ARG A 60 8.09 -7.58 14.84
C ARG A 60 6.99 -6.74 14.20
N ILE A 61 6.87 -6.74 12.87
CA ILE A 61 5.82 -5.99 12.18
C ILE A 61 4.44 -6.53 12.53
N ALA A 62 4.27 -7.85 12.61
CA ALA A 62 3.01 -8.44 13.06
C ALA A 62 2.69 -8.08 14.52
N ASP A 63 3.68 -7.92 15.41
CA ASP A 63 3.47 -7.42 16.78
C ASP A 63 2.96 -5.98 16.76
N HIS A 64 3.54 -5.10 15.94
CA HIS A 64 3.05 -3.73 15.77
C HIS A 64 1.63 -3.69 15.20
N LEU A 65 1.31 -4.50 14.19
CA LEU A 65 -0.03 -4.58 13.61
C LEU A 65 -1.05 -5.21 14.57
N THR A 66 -0.60 -6.09 15.48
CA THR A 66 -1.43 -6.66 16.56
C THR A 66 -1.94 -5.56 17.49
N VAL A 67 -1.10 -4.57 17.84
CA VAL A 67 -1.54 -3.42 18.65
C VAL A 67 -2.69 -2.67 17.99
N LEU A 68 -2.63 -2.44 16.67
CA LEU A 68 -3.70 -1.79 15.92
C LEU A 68 -4.96 -2.66 15.84
N ARG A 69 -4.81 -3.97 15.64
CA ARG A 69 -5.92 -4.93 15.65
C ARG A 69 -6.67 -4.89 16.99
N ASP A 70 -5.94 -4.97 18.10
CA ASP A 70 -6.51 -5.01 19.43
C ASP A 70 -7.17 -3.66 19.80
N ALA A 71 -6.67 -2.56 19.23
CA ALA A 71 -7.30 -1.25 19.28
C ALA A 71 -8.49 -1.07 18.32
N LYS A 72 -8.88 -2.12 17.58
CA LYS A 72 -9.95 -2.13 16.55
C LYS A 72 -9.73 -1.10 15.44
N VAL A 73 -8.47 -0.92 15.03
CA VAL A 73 -8.08 -0.03 13.93
C VAL A 73 -7.89 -0.86 12.66
N PRO A 74 -8.76 -0.73 11.64
CA PRO A 74 -8.50 -1.29 10.32
C PRO A 74 -7.39 -0.50 9.62
N VAL A 75 -6.58 -1.20 8.82
CA VAL A 75 -5.41 -0.63 8.14
C VAL A 75 -5.42 -1.03 6.67
N LEU A 76 -5.29 -0.06 5.76
CA LEU A 76 -4.84 -0.32 4.40
C LEU A 76 -3.36 -0.68 4.46
N TRP A 77 -3.07 -1.98 4.45
CA TRP A 77 -1.71 -2.53 4.58
C TRP A 77 -1.09 -2.67 3.20
N ARG A 78 -0.06 -1.85 2.94
CA ARG A 78 0.64 -1.76 1.65
C ARG A 78 2.12 -2.17 1.79
N PRO A 79 2.42 -3.46 2.04
CA PRO A 79 3.79 -3.95 2.12
C PRO A 79 4.41 -4.08 0.72
N MET A 80 5.74 -4.13 0.67
CA MET A 80 6.50 -4.46 -0.55
C MET A 80 6.00 -3.69 -1.78
N HIS A 81 5.82 -2.38 -1.62
CA HIS A 81 5.26 -1.50 -2.64
C HIS A 81 6.23 -1.28 -3.80
N GLU A 82 5.71 -0.79 -4.94
CA GLU A 82 6.46 -0.64 -6.19
C GLU A 82 7.11 -1.96 -6.64
N CYS A 83 6.38 -3.06 -6.46
CA CYS A 83 6.96 -4.41 -6.51
C CYS A 83 7.70 -4.69 -7.83
N ASP A 84 7.15 -4.24 -8.96
CA ASP A 84 7.70 -4.46 -10.30
C ASP A 84 8.71 -3.42 -10.78
N GLY A 85 9.18 -2.54 -9.89
CA GLY A 85 10.18 -1.52 -10.17
C GLY A 85 11.63 -2.02 -10.20
N ASN A 86 11.92 -3.16 -9.57
CA ASN A 86 13.26 -3.75 -9.49
C ASN A 86 14.31 -2.92 -8.71
N TRP A 87 13.90 -1.86 -8.00
CA TRP A 87 14.82 -1.06 -7.16
C TRP A 87 14.86 -1.48 -5.70
N PHE A 88 13.80 -2.09 -5.18
CA PHE A 88 13.79 -2.66 -3.82
C PHE A 88 14.13 -4.15 -3.82
N TRP A 89 14.76 -4.65 -2.75
CA TRP A 89 15.27 -6.01 -2.67
C TRP A 89 14.20 -7.06 -2.95
N TYR A 90 12.97 -6.86 -2.45
CA TYR A 90 11.84 -7.75 -2.66
C TYR A 90 11.32 -7.76 -4.11
N GLY A 91 11.75 -6.78 -4.92
CA GLY A 91 11.47 -6.68 -6.35
C GLY A 91 12.63 -7.13 -7.25
N LYS A 92 13.84 -7.33 -6.71
CA LYS A 92 15.05 -7.58 -7.53
C LYS A 92 15.13 -8.98 -8.13
N GLY A 93 14.45 -9.96 -7.53
CA GLY A 93 14.41 -11.35 -8.01
C GLY A 93 13.36 -11.61 -9.09
N GLY A 94 12.57 -10.61 -9.48
CA GLY A 94 11.43 -10.79 -10.38
C GLY A 94 10.14 -11.27 -9.69
N GLY A 95 9.11 -11.50 -10.50
CA GLY A 95 7.75 -11.74 -10.01
C GLY A 95 7.58 -13.02 -9.19
N GLU A 96 8.26 -14.12 -9.55
CA GLU A 96 8.11 -15.39 -8.83
C GLU A 96 8.64 -15.34 -7.38
N PRO A 97 9.89 -14.90 -7.12
CA PRO A 97 10.36 -14.69 -5.74
C PRO A 97 9.51 -13.69 -4.95
N PHE A 98 9.05 -12.61 -5.59
CA PHE A 98 8.14 -11.66 -4.95
C PHE A 98 6.81 -12.30 -4.54
N VAL A 99 6.16 -13.04 -5.44
CA VAL A 99 4.88 -13.71 -5.14
C VAL A 99 5.05 -14.67 -3.96
N ARG A 100 6.20 -15.36 -3.87
CA ARG A 100 6.53 -16.22 -2.74
C ARG A 100 6.69 -15.43 -1.43
N LEU A 101 7.38 -14.29 -1.45
CA LEU A 101 7.51 -13.39 -0.30
C LEU A 101 6.14 -12.85 0.15
N TRP A 102 5.34 -12.36 -0.80
CA TRP A 102 4.00 -11.84 -0.55
C TRP A 102 3.11 -12.87 0.13
N ARG A 103 3.00 -14.08 -0.45
CA ARG A 103 2.19 -15.15 0.12
C ARG A 103 2.70 -15.61 1.48
N THR A 104 4.01 -15.61 1.70
CA THR A 104 4.61 -15.94 3.01
C THR A 104 4.19 -14.93 4.08
N MET A 105 4.29 -13.62 3.79
CA MET A 105 3.83 -12.58 4.70
C MET A 105 2.33 -12.68 4.95
N PHE A 106 1.53 -12.84 3.88
CA PHE A 106 0.08 -12.96 3.97
C PHE A 106 -0.34 -14.14 4.84
N ASP A 107 0.18 -15.33 4.58
CA ASP A 107 -0.19 -16.54 5.33
C ASP A 107 0.22 -16.42 6.79
N TYR A 108 1.42 -15.90 7.06
CA TYR A 108 1.84 -15.66 8.43
C TYR A 108 0.96 -14.63 9.14
N PHE A 109 0.68 -13.47 8.52
CA PHE A 109 -0.09 -12.39 9.15
C PHE A 109 -1.56 -12.76 9.33
N VAL A 110 -2.18 -13.32 8.30
CA VAL A 110 -3.62 -13.61 8.30
C VAL A 110 -3.91 -14.95 8.99
N ARG A 111 -3.21 -16.02 8.62
CA ARG A 111 -3.56 -17.37 9.07
C ARG A 111 -2.94 -17.72 10.41
N GLU A 112 -1.69 -17.34 10.67
CA GLU A 112 -1.02 -17.66 11.94
C GLU A 112 -1.24 -16.58 12.99
N ARG A 113 -0.97 -15.32 12.64
CA ARG A 113 -1.05 -14.17 13.55
C ARG A 113 -2.47 -13.63 13.77
N LYS A 114 -3.43 -14.09 12.95
CA LYS A 114 -4.85 -13.69 13.02
C LYS A 114 -5.03 -12.17 12.96
N LEU A 115 -4.26 -11.50 12.10
CA LEU A 115 -4.41 -10.07 11.83
C LEU A 115 -5.58 -9.88 10.86
N ASN A 116 -6.78 -9.78 11.43
CA ASN A 116 -8.05 -9.63 10.70
C ASN A 116 -8.46 -8.16 10.50
N ASN A 117 -7.57 -7.22 10.80
CA ASN A 117 -7.76 -5.78 10.63
C ASN A 117 -7.02 -5.22 9.41
N LEU A 118 -6.38 -6.07 8.59
CA LEU A 118 -5.60 -5.65 7.43
C LEU A 118 -6.42 -5.79 6.15
N ILE A 119 -6.47 -4.72 5.37
CA ILE A 119 -6.94 -4.70 3.98
C ILE A 119 -5.68 -4.63 3.11
N TRP A 120 -5.44 -5.66 2.32
CA TRP A 120 -4.18 -5.87 1.60
C TRP A 120 -4.15 -5.11 0.27
N VAL A 121 -3.11 -4.28 0.11
CA VAL A 121 -2.96 -3.36 -1.02
C VAL A 121 -1.75 -3.75 -1.86
N LEU A 122 -1.99 -4.37 -3.02
CA LEU A 122 -0.94 -4.76 -3.97
C LEU A 122 -0.51 -3.57 -4.83
N CYS A 123 0.73 -3.11 -4.64
CA CYS A 123 1.23 -1.89 -5.25
C CYS A 123 2.27 -2.13 -6.34
N HIS A 124 1.88 -1.86 -7.58
CA HIS A 124 2.76 -1.80 -8.74
C HIS A 124 3.41 -0.42 -8.88
N THR A 125 4.32 -0.30 -9.84
CA THR A 125 4.82 0.97 -10.36
C THR A 125 3.92 1.52 -11.48
N GLY A 126 4.35 2.61 -12.12
CA GLY A 126 3.68 3.21 -13.28
C GLY A 126 3.60 2.31 -14.53
N ASN A 127 4.23 1.13 -14.51
CA ASN A 127 4.13 0.15 -15.58
C ASN A 127 3.88 -1.26 -15.02
N PRO A 128 2.64 -1.55 -14.59
CA PRO A 128 2.32 -2.78 -13.88
C PRO A 128 2.50 -4.01 -14.77
N LYS A 129 2.98 -5.12 -14.20
CA LYS A 129 3.18 -6.38 -14.93
C LYS A 129 2.47 -7.58 -14.27
N PRO A 130 1.85 -8.49 -15.05
CA PRO A 130 1.01 -9.56 -14.52
C PRO A 130 1.76 -10.62 -13.70
N GLU A 131 3.05 -10.84 -13.93
CA GLU A 131 3.87 -11.82 -13.21
C GLU A 131 4.06 -11.49 -11.72
N TRP A 132 3.69 -10.29 -11.30
CA TRP A 132 3.73 -9.83 -9.90
C TRP A 132 2.41 -10.07 -9.15
N ASN A 133 1.40 -10.66 -9.79
CA ASN A 133 0.11 -10.92 -9.18
C ASN A 133 0.16 -12.16 -8.26
N PRO A 134 0.02 -12.03 -6.93
CA PRO A 134 0.08 -13.17 -6.00
C PRO A 134 -1.21 -14.02 -6.05
N GLY A 135 -2.20 -13.67 -6.87
CA GLY A 135 -3.50 -14.31 -6.98
C GLY A 135 -4.57 -13.61 -6.15
N LYS A 136 -5.80 -13.58 -6.66
CA LYS A 136 -6.94 -12.80 -6.12
C LYS A 136 -7.29 -13.08 -4.64
N ALA A 137 -6.82 -14.18 -4.07
CA ALA A 137 -7.05 -14.53 -2.66
C ALA A 137 -6.06 -13.85 -1.69
N TYR A 138 -5.06 -13.12 -2.20
CA TYR A 138 -3.95 -12.58 -1.41
C TYR A 138 -3.90 -11.04 -1.38
N TYR A 139 -4.89 -10.36 -1.94
CA TYR A 139 -5.02 -8.90 -1.89
C TYR A 139 -6.48 -8.48 -2.03
N ASP A 140 -6.81 -7.30 -1.51
CA ASP A 140 -8.14 -6.69 -1.57
C ASP A 140 -8.20 -5.54 -2.57
N LEU A 141 -7.07 -4.82 -2.73
CA LEU A 141 -6.91 -3.65 -3.57
C LEU A 141 -5.66 -3.78 -4.44
N ALA A 142 -5.69 -3.18 -5.63
CA ALA A 142 -4.54 -3.13 -6.53
C ALA A 142 -4.44 -1.78 -7.23
N GLY A 143 -3.25 -1.40 -7.68
CA GLY A 143 -2.99 -0.06 -8.16
C GLY A 143 -1.52 0.16 -8.53
N GLY A 144 -1.13 1.41 -8.80
CA GLY A 144 0.25 1.73 -9.10
C GLY A 144 0.72 3.09 -8.56
N ASP A 145 2.03 3.19 -8.35
CA ASP A 145 2.74 4.42 -8.00
C ASP A 145 3.28 5.10 -9.25
N THR A 146 3.03 6.40 -9.40
CA THR A 146 3.72 7.21 -10.40
C THR A 146 3.75 8.67 -10.01
N TYR A 147 4.87 9.30 -10.32
CA TYR A 147 5.10 10.71 -10.09
C TYR A 147 4.87 11.55 -11.35
N GLY A 148 4.20 10.96 -12.34
CA GLY A 148 3.77 11.62 -13.57
C GLY A 148 2.64 12.63 -13.35
N LYS A 149 2.42 13.47 -14.37
CA LYS A 149 1.38 14.50 -14.39
C LYS A 149 0.06 13.98 -14.97
N GLY A 150 -1.06 14.58 -14.55
CA GLY A 150 -2.39 14.27 -15.05
C GLY A 150 -3.02 13.03 -14.41
N ILE A 151 -4.17 12.60 -14.93
CA ILE A 151 -5.03 11.58 -14.31
C ILE A 151 -4.52 10.14 -14.37
N GLN A 152 -3.41 9.88 -15.06
CA GLN A 152 -2.81 8.56 -15.26
C GLN A 152 -3.76 7.50 -15.86
N GLU A 153 -4.53 7.87 -16.89
CA GLU A 153 -5.48 6.96 -17.58
C GLU A 153 -4.82 5.65 -18.05
N SER A 154 -3.60 5.72 -18.60
CA SER A 154 -2.88 4.52 -19.06
C SER A 154 -2.58 3.56 -17.90
N LEU A 155 -2.14 4.07 -16.76
CA LEU A 155 -1.85 3.25 -15.58
C LEU A 155 -3.14 2.60 -15.06
N PHE A 156 -4.22 3.38 -14.91
CA PHE A 156 -5.52 2.87 -14.47
C PHE A 156 -5.99 1.69 -15.32
N ASN A 157 -5.93 1.85 -16.65
CA ASN A 157 -6.36 0.81 -17.58
C ASN A 157 -5.46 -0.43 -17.55
N LYS A 158 -4.14 -0.27 -17.39
CA LYS A 158 -3.21 -1.39 -17.25
C LYS A 158 -3.44 -2.19 -15.97
N VAL A 159 -3.66 -1.53 -14.83
CA VAL A 159 -4.00 -2.22 -13.57
C VAL A 159 -5.29 -3.02 -13.73
N ARG A 160 -6.34 -2.42 -14.31
CA ARG A 160 -7.60 -3.13 -14.55
C ARG A 160 -7.49 -4.27 -15.54
N ALA A 161 -6.59 -4.19 -16.51
CA ALA A 161 -6.33 -5.29 -17.43
C ALA A 161 -5.73 -6.51 -16.72
N ILE A 162 -4.92 -6.31 -15.67
CA ILE A 162 -4.28 -7.39 -14.91
C ILE A 162 -5.22 -7.92 -13.81
N HIS A 163 -5.87 -7.04 -13.05
CA HIS A 163 -6.61 -7.41 -11.84
C HIS A 163 -8.12 -7.54 -12.06
N GLY A 164 -8.61 -7.10 -13.22
CA GLY A 164 -10.02 -7.01 -13.54
C GLY A 164 -10.67 -5.76 -12.95
N THR A 165 -11.99 -5.70 -13.04
CA THR A 165 -12.79 -4.52 -12.69
C THR A 165 -13.50 -4.65 -11.34
N THR A 166 -13.47 -5.83 -10.72
CA THR A 166 -14.08 -6.11 -9.43
C THR A 166 -13.16 -5.77 -8.26
N VAL A 167 -11.85 -5.72 -8.50
CA VAL A 167 -10.86 -5.24 -7.52
C VAL A 167 -10.81 -3.71 -7.63
N PRO A 168 -11.04 -2.95 -6.54
CA PRO A 168 -10.93 -1.51 -6.58
C PRO A 168 -9.51 -1.08 -6.97
N THR A 169 -9.43 -0.14 -7.94
CA THR A 169 -8.18 0.33 -8.52
C THR A 169 -7.71 1.60 -7.82
N ILE A 170 -6.47 1.62 -7.33
CA ILE A 170 -5.94 2.67 -6.44
C ILE A 170 -4.76 3.43 -7.08
N TYR A 171 -4.65 4.73 -6.83
CA TYR A 171 -3.47 5.53 -7.17
C TYR A 171 -2.60 5.73 -5.91
N HIS A 172 -1.83 4.70 -5.58
CA HIS A 172 -1.20 4.52 -4.27
C HIS A 172 -0.30 5.70 -3.85
N GLU A 173 0.61 6.14 -4.71
CA GLU A 173 1.39 7.36 -4.59
C GLU A 173 1.27 8.14 -5.88
N CYS A 174 0.88 9.42 -5.77
CA CYS A 174 0.85 10.34 -6.89
C CYS A 174 1.84 11.49 -6.67
N GLY A 175 2.52 11.89 -7.74
CA GLY A 175 3.30 13.15 -7.76
C GLY A 175 2.44 14.37 -8.09
N THR A 176 1.24 14.16 -8.63
CA THR A 176 0.25 15.20 -8.92
C THR A 176 -1.13 14.65 -8.62
N VAL A 177 -1.96 15.44 -7.94
CA VAL A 177 -3.34 15.05 -7.65
C VAL A 177 -4.11 14.89 -8.97
N PRO A 178 -4.80 13.75 -9.20
CA PRO A 178 -5.59 13.58 -10.41
C PRO A 178 -6.79 14.55 -10.38
N ASP A 179 -6.98 15.32 -11.45
CA ASP A 179 -8.13 16.22 -11.54
C ASP A 179 -9.44 15.40 -11.57
N PRO A 180 -10.38 15.62 -10.64
CA PRO A 180 -11.56 14.79 -10.52
C PRO A 180 -12.51 14.93 -11.72
N VAL A 181 -12.61 16.11 -12.34
CA VAL A 181 -13.47 16.32 -13.51
C VAL A 181 -12.92 15.56 -14.71
N GLU A 182 -11.62 15.67 -14.95
CA GLU A 182 -10.95 14.94 -16.04
C GLU A 182 -11.02 13.43 -15.82
N CYS A 183 -10.80 12.96 -14.59
CA CYS A 183 -10.95 11.56 -14.19
C CYS A 183 -12.33 11.01 -14.55
N PHE A 184 -13.40 11.69 -14.12
CA PHE A 184 -14.77 11.24 -14.40
C PHE A 184 -15.11 11.31 -15.89
N ALA A 185 -14.69 12.36 -16.60
CA ALA A 185 -14.89 12.49 -18.05
C ALA A 185 -14.23 11.33 -18.82
N LYS A 186 -13.09 10.83 -18.33
CA LYS A 186 -12.33 9.72 -18.91
C LYS A 186 -12.66 8.35 -18.31
N LYS A 187 -13.62 8.27 -17.37
CA LYS A 187 -13.99 7.05 -16.64
C LYS A 187 -12.81 6.41 -15.88
N VAL A 188 -11.87 7.26 -15.43
CA VAL A 188 -10.76 6.89 -14.55
C VAL A 188 -11.22 7.14 -13.12
N THR A 189 -11.74 6.09 -12.50
CA THR A 189 -12.33 6.13 -11.14
C THR A 189 -11.37 5.50 -10.14
N TRP A 190 -10.29 6.22 -9.79
CA TRP A 190 -9.42 5.84 -8.69
C TRP A 190 -10.24 5.77 -7.39
N SER A 191 -10.14 4.67 -6.64
CA SER A 191 -10.87 4.52 -5.38
C SER A 191 -10.32 5.45 -4.29
N TRP A 192 -9.01 5.65 -4.27
CA TRP A 192 -8.34 6.74 -3.54
C TRP A 192 -7.00 7.06 -4.20
N TRP A 193 -6.43 8.21 -3.83
CA TRP A 193 -5.05 8.59 -4.14
C TRP A 193 -4.34 9.14 -2.92
N MET A 194 -3.01 9.10 -2.90
CA MET A 194 -2.21 9.76 -1.89
C MET A 194 -1.10 10.57 -2.56
N LEU A 195 -1.18 11.89 -2.44
CA LEU A 195 -0.10 12.79 -2.85
C LEU A 195 1.11 12.53 -1.95
N TRP A 196 2.27 12.29 -2.55
CA TRP A 196 3.48 12.10 -1.77
C TRP A 196 3.81 13.36 -0.97
N HIS A 197 4.46 13.17 0.17
CA HIS A 197 4.85 14.26 1.06
C HIS A 197 6.04 15.07 0.49
N THR A 198 6.68 15.87 1.35
CA THR A 198 7.88 16.69 1.01
C THR A 198 7.62 17.55 -0.23
N GLY A 199 8.53 17.56 -1.22
CA GLY A 199 8.44 18.43 -2.40
C GLY A 199 7.17 18.22 -3.22
N HIS A 200 6.63 16.99 -3.26
CA HIS A 200 5.40 16.72 -3.99
C HIS A 200 4.17 17.41 -3.39
N LEU A 201 4.19 17.66 -2.08
CA LEU A 201 3.15 18.43 -1.40
C LEU A 201 3.50 19.93 -1.31
N SER A 202 4.73 20.27 -0.89
CA SER A 202 5.13 21.68 -0.66
C SER A 202 5.20 22.50 -1.94
N ASP A 203 5.54 21.84 -3.05
CA ASP A 203 5.72 22.50 -4.34
C ASP A 203 4.48 22.30 -5.24
N HIS A 204 3.42 21.69 -4.70
CA HIS A 204 2.18 21.48 -5.43
C HIS A 204 1.41 22.79 -5.62
N ASP A 205 0.71 22.91 -6.75
CA ASP A 205 -0.18 24.06 -6.99
C ASP A 205 -1.29 24.10 -5.93
N PRO A 206 -1.32 25.11 -5.04
CA PRO A 206 -2.34 25.20 -4.00
C PRO A 206 -3.74 25.36 -4.57
N GLU A 207 -3.89 25.96 -5.76
CA GLU A 207 -5.19 26.08 -6.43
C GLU A 207 -5.67 24.73 -6.97
N ALA A 208 -4.77 23.88 -7.48
CA ALA A 208 -5.11 22.51 -7.84
C ALA A 208 -5.56 21.69 -6.63
N LEU A 209 -4.87 21.83 -5.49
CA LEU A 209 -5.30 21.18 -4.24
C LEU A 209 -6.69 21.68 -3.81
N ARG A 210 -6.91 23.00 -3.79
CA ARG A 210 -8.21 23.59 -3.44
C ARG A 210 -9.31 23.10 -4.36
N ARG A 211 -9.08 23.08 -5.68
CA ARG A 211 -10.07 22.56 -6.64
C ARG A 211 -10.40 21.09 -6.37
N ALA A 212 -9.39 20.24 -6.19
CA ALA A 212 -9.61 18.81 -5.99
C ALA A 212 -10.34 18.52 -4.67
N TYR A 213 -9.87 19.06 -3.53
CA TYR A 213 -10.42 18.76 -2.20
C TYR A 213 -11.74 19.47 -1.89
N ASN A 214 -12.22 20.40 -2.73
CA ASN A 214 -13.56 21.02 -2.59
C ASN A 214 -14.52 20.56 -3.69
N HIS A 215 -14.18 19.54 -4.49
CA HIS A 215 -15.04 19.07 -5.55
C HIS A 215 -15.96 17.95 -5.05
N ASP A 216 -17.25 18.00 -5.40
CA ASP A 216 -18.29 17.00 -5.03
C ASP A 216 -18.01 15.54 -5.46
N LEU A 217 -16.94 15.29 -6.22
CA LEU A 217 -16.54 13.97 -6.71
C LEU A 217 -15.42 13.36 -5.84
N VAL A 218 -14.94 14.12 -4.85
CA VAL A 218 -13.84 13.78 -3.97
C VAL A 218 -14.38 13.74 -2.56
N LEU A 219 -14.26 12.59 -1.89
CA LEU A 219 -14.62 12.47 -0.49
C LEU A 219 -13.45 12.92 0.39
N THR A 220 -13.72 13.88 1.26
CA THR A 220 -12.81 14.31 2.32
C THR A 220 -13.23 13.72 3.67
N ARG A 221 -12.39 13.87 4.69
CA ARG A 221 -12.61 13.23 6.00
C ARG A 221 -13.94 13.66 6.64
N ASP A 222 -14.33 14.93 6.51
CA ASP A 222 -15.58 15.45 7.08
C ASP A 222 -16.85 14.94 6.37
N GLU A 223 -16.70 14.37 5.19
CA GLU A 223 -17.80 13.78 4.40
C GLU A 223 -17.92 12.27 4.59
N LEU A 224 -16.91 11.62 5.18
CA LEU A 224 -16.97 10.19 5.48
C LEU A 224 -18.06 9.88 6.52
N PRO A 225 -18.72 8.71 6.43
CA PRO A 225 -19.65 8.27 7.45
C PRO A 225 -19.01 8.30 8.83
N ARG A 226 -19.79 8.61 9.87
CA ARG A 226 -19.34 8.59 11.28
C ARG A 226 -19.13 7.16 11.74
N ILE A 227 -18.10 6.49 11.23
CA ILE A 227 -17.84 5.06 11.43
C ILE A 227 -17.68 4.71 12.92
N MET A 228 -17.16 5.65 13.70
CA MET A 228 -17.04 5.52 15.15
C MET A 228 -18.39 5.43 15.87
N ASP A 229 -19.46 5.98 15.33
CA ASP A 229 -20.81 5.87 15.91
C ASP A 229 -21.41 4.48 15.68
N TYR A 230 -21.00 3.78 14.63
CA TYR A 230 -21.38 2.39 14.38
C TYR A 230 -20.64 1.44 15.33
N LEU A 231 -19.35 1.67 15.58
CA LEU A 231 -18.53 0.84 16.48
C LEU A 231 -18.93 0.94 17.96
N LYS A 232 -19.55 2.04 18.39
CA LYS A 232 -20.06 2.18 19.76
C LYS A 232 -21.30 1.34 20.04
N LYS A 233 -21.99 0.87 18.98
CA LYS A 233 -23.25 0.10 19.08
C LYS A 233 -23.04 -1.43 19.00
N SER A 234 -21.81 -1.88 18.76
CA SER A 234 -21.40 -3.29 18.62
C SER A 234 -20.53 -3.75 19.78
#